data_AF-A0AA40HJ44-F1
#
_entry.id   AF-A0AA40HJ44-F1
#
_cell.length_a   1.000
_cell.length_b   1.000
_cell.length_c   1.000
_cell.angle_alpha   90.00
_cell.angle_beta   90.00
_cell.angle_gamma   90.00
#
_symmetry.space_group_name_H-M   'P 1'
#
loop_
_entity.id
_entity.type
_entity.pdbx_description
1 polymer ?
#
loop_
_entity_poly.entity_id
_entity_poly.type
_entity_poly.pdbx_seq_one_letter_code
_entity_poly.pdbx_strand_id
1 'polypeptide(L)'
;MISRLFIVLLFVTLGEARKPFLSFLSTERTELLFFTKTEETVLVRSTYRAKRPNASFLSVRLEDPDMLQVVNVTRATSGATNFIIKLVAEEEGETNLTIQLWDSEGRQERLIEEIKNVRVKVLKQRPGSLFQPSMHMDRNALLLILPMILLNKCAFGCKIELQVFRVVWKRPLPVILVAATQFFLMPFCGYLLTQVLALPEALAFGFVMTCTCPGGGGGYLFALLLEGDITLAILMTCTSTVLALVMMPANSYLYSRILGLSGTFHVPVSKIMSTLLFILVPISAGIVIKHRIPEKASILERIIRPLSFILMSVGIYLMFRMGLVFLRTDSPEVLLLGVLVPALGLLFGYCPAKICRLPPAVCKTVAIESGALNSFLALAIIQLALPQAQADAASAAPFTVALCSGCEMLLILLLYQAKKRCVLVTGEKRKHLPRSSNQSTAACPL
;
A
#
# COMPACT_ATOMS: atom_id res chain seq x y z
N MET A 1 3.56 -25.68 -44.08
CA MET A 1 3.81 -26.38 -42.80
C MET A 1 2.97 -25.82 -41.63
N ILE A 2 1.75 -25.33 -41.90
CA ILE A 2 0.84 -24.73 -40.90
C ILE A 2 -0.53 -25.44 -40.87
N SER A 3 -0.77 -26.43 -41.74
CA SER A 3 -2.09 -27.09 -41.87
C SER A 3 -2.16 -28.52 -41.32
N ARG A 4 -1.10 -29.04 -40.70
CA ARG A 4 -1.09 -30.42 -40.15
C ARG A 4 -1.14 -30.52 -38.61
N LEU A 5 -1.18 -29.40 -37.89
CA LEU A 5 -1.37 -29.42 -36.44
C LEU A 5 -2.86 -29.33 -36.01
N PHE A 6 -3.76 -29.01 -36.96
CA PHE A 6 -5.19 -28.83 -36.68
C PHE A 6 -6.02 -30.13 -36.77
N ILE A 7 -5.40 -31.27 -37.09
CA ILE A 7 -6.07 -32.57 -37.31
C ILE A 7 -5.64 -33.62 -36.26
N VAL A 8 -5.06 -33.20 -35.12
CA VAL A 8 -4.79 -34.08 -33.97
C VAL A 8 -5.69 -33.76 -32.77
N LEU A 9 -6.60 -32.79 -32.89
CA LEU A 9 -7.51 -32.38 -31.81
C LEU A 9 -8.96 -32.83 -31.97
N LEU A 10 -9.25 -33.76 -32.88
CA LEU A 10 -10.57 -34.36 -33.00
C LEU A 10 -10.42 -35.89 -33.11
N PHE A 11 -11.11 -36.60 -32.22
CA PHE A 11 -11.16 -38.05 -32.02
C PHE A 11 -10.11 -38.68 -31.10
N VAL A 12 -10.28 -38.47 -29.79
CA VAL A 12 -10.25 -39.58 -28.82
C VAL A 12 -11.42 -39.42 -27.84
N THR A 13 -12.47 -40.19 -28.14
CA THR A 13 -13.46 -40.83 -27.25
C THR A 13 -14.11 -40.01 -26.13
N LEU A 14 -15.37 -39.66 -26.43
CA LEU A 14 -16.55 -39.71 -25.55
C LEU A 14 -16.33 -40.48 -24.23
N GLY A 15 -16.17 -39.74 -23.15
CA GLY A 15 -16.47 -40.19 -21.80
C GLY A 15 -17.38 -39.14 -21.17
N GLU A 16 -18.67 -39.43 -21.03
CA GLU A 16 -19.57 -38.64 -20.19
C GLU A 16 -19.03 -38.64 -18.77
N ALA A 17 -18.23 -37.63 -18.42
CA ALA A 17 -17.91 -37.33 -17.04
C ALA A 17 -19.23 -36.92 -16.37
N ARG A 18 -19.82 -37.83 -15.58
CA ARG A 18 -20.93 -37.53 -14.68
C ARG A 18 -20.60 -36.24 -13.93
N LYS A 19 -21.46 -35.23 -14.02
CA LYS A 19 -21.32 -34.02 -13.21
C LYS A 19 -21.31 -34.44 -11.73
N PRO A 20 -20.29 -34.05 -10.94
CA PRO A 20 -20.26 -34.36 -9.52
C PRO A 20 -21.48 -33.73 -8.84
N PHE A 21 -22.10 -34.44 -7.91
CA PHE A 21 -23.25 -33.91 -7.19
C PHE A 21 -22.81 -32.85 -6.19
N LEU A 22 -21.59 -32.95 -5.64
CA LEU A 22 -21.00 -32.01 -4.72
C LEU A 22 -20.14 -30.95 -5.44
N SER A 23 -20.35 -29.68 -5.11
CA SER A 23 -19.53 -28.56 -5.55
C SER A 23 -19.38 -27.55 -4.43
N PHE A 24 -18.16 -27.07 -4.18
CA PHE A 24 -17.94 -25.95 -3.27
C PHE A 24 -18.46 -24.66 -3.90
N LEU A 25 -19.30 -23.91 -3.17
CA LEU A 25 -19.92 -22.68 -3.69
C LEU A 25 -18.97 -21.47 -3.70
N SER A 26 -17.82 -21.57 -3.03
CA SER A 26 -16.90 -20.45 -2.79
C SER A 26 -15.60 -20.47 -3.60
N THR A 27 -15.33 -21.53 -4.38
CA THR A 27 -13.99 -21.69 -4.99
C THR A 27 -14.07 -22.59 -6.23
N GLU A 28 -13.72 -22.07 -7.41
CA GLU A 28 -13.60 -22.88 -8.62
C GLU A 28 -12.31 -23.71 -8.56
N ARG A 29 -12.46 -25.01 -8.32
CA ARG A 29 -11.43 -26.05 -8.44
C ARG A 29 -10.12 -25.76 -7.72
N THR A 30 -10.05 -26.17 -6.46
CA THR A 30 -8.79 -26.68 -5.92
C THR A 30 -9.05 -27.63 -4.78
N GLU A 31 -8.31 -28.72 -4.79
CA GLU A 31 -8.12 -29.71 -3.73
C GLU A 31 -7.44 -29.11 -2.48
N LEU A 32 -7.63 -27.80 -2.20
CA LEU A 32 -6.93 -27.05 -1.17
C LEU A 32 -7.82 -25.96 -0.55
N LEU A 33 -8.17 -26.12 0.72
CA LEU A 33 -8.86 -25.14 1.56
C LEU A 33 -7.85 -24.43 2.46
N PHE A 34 -7.92 -23.11 2.54
CA PHE A 34 -7.02 -22.30 3.35
C PHE A 34 -7.77 -21.72 4.54
N PHE A 35 -7.40 -22.13 5.76
CA PHE A 35 -8.03 -21.62 6.97
C PHE A 35 -7.09 -20.63 7.66
N THR A 36 -7.62 -19.44 7.93
CA THR A 36 -6.91 -18.33 8.59
C THR A 36 -7.45 -18.03 9.98
N LYS A 37 -8.63 -18.55 10.31
CA LYS A 37 -9.29 -18.41 11.60
C LYS A 37 -9.37 -19.75 12.31
N THR A 38 -9.52 -19.70 13.64
CA THR A 38 -9.78 -20.87 14.48
C THR A 38 -11.11 -21.54 14.18
N GLU A 39 -12.11 -20.80 13.68
CA GLU A 39 -13.40 -21.33 13.22
C GLU A 39 -13.66 -20.82 11.80
N GLU A 40 -13.85 -21.75 10.85
CA GLU A 40 -14.25 -21.44 9.48
C GLU A 40 -15.47 -22.25 9.05
N THR A 41 -16.25 -21.65 8.15
CA THR A 41 -17.49 -22.24 7.65
C THR A 41 -17.36 -22.52 6.17
N VAL A 42 -17.41 -23.80 5.80
CA VAL A 42 -17.33 -24.25 4.40
C VAL A 42 -18.73 -24.52 3.88
N LEU A 43 -19.09 -23.85 2.79
CA LEU A 43 -20.39 -24.01 2.13
C LEU A 43 -20.27 -25.01 0.97
N VAL A 44 -20.95 -26.14 1.11
CA VAL A 44 -20.97 -27.23 0.12
C VAL A 44 -22.35 -27.30 -0.53
N ARG A 45 -22.40 -27.19 -1.86
CA ARG A 45 -23.62 -27.38 -2.64
C ARG A 45 -23.69 -28.83 -3.10
N SER A 46 -24.84 -29.45 -2.89
CA SER A 46 -25.21 -30.73 -3.46
C SER A 46 -26.32 -30.52 -4.50
N THR A 47 -26.09 -30.92 -5.74
CA THR A 47 -27.13 -30.96 -6.79
C THR A 47 -28.01 -32.21 -6.69
N TYR A 48 -27.74 -33.10 -5.73
CA TYR A 48 -28.51 -34.31 -5.50
C TYR A 48 -29.90 -33.99 -4.93
N ARG A 49 -30.95 -34.47 -5.59
CA ARG A 49 -32.32 -34.42 -5.07
C ARG A 49 -32.66 -35.73 -4.39
N ALA A 50 -32.71 -35.71 -3.06
CA ALA A 50 -33.13 -36.86 -2.27
C ALA A 50 -34.60 -37.23 -2.56
N LYS A 51 -34.92 -38.52 -2.54
CA LYS A 51 -36.27 -39.03 -2.76
C LYS A 51 -37.25 -38.70 -1.62
N ARG A 52 -36.73 -38.40 -0.43
CA ARG A 52 -37.49 -37.95 0.75
C ARG A 52 -36.93 -36.63 1.28
N PRO A 53 -37.77 -35.71 1.81
CA PRO A 53 -37.29 -34.51 2.46
C PRO A 53 -36.42 -34.90 3.67
N ASN A 54 -35.23 -34.30 3.77
CA ASN A 54 -34.24 -34.51 4.84
C ASN A 54 -33.57 -35.90 4.92
N ALA A 55 -33.65 -36.74 3.89
CA ALA A 55 -32.98 -38.05 3.91
C ALA A 55 -31.47 -37.99 3.64
N SER A 56 -30.98 -36.93 2.96
CA SER A 56 -29.56 -36.76 2.68
C SER A 56 -28.80 -35.99 3.76
N PHE A 57 -27.66 -36.52 4.18
CA PHE A 57 -26.77 -35.87 5.13
C PHE A 57 -25.31 -35.95 4.66
N LEU A 58 -24.48 -35.06 5.19
CA LEU A 58 -23.07 -34.97 4.83
C LEU A 58 -22.24 -35.40 6.03
N SER A 59 -21.36 -36.38 5.80
CA SER A 59 -20.39 -36.87 6.78
C SER A 59 -19.01 -36.38 6.37
N VAL A 60 -18.25 -35.86 7.33
CA VAL A 60 -16.88 -35.38 7.11
C VAL A 60 -15.95 -36.27 7.92
N ARG A 61 -14.98 -36.89 7.26
CA ARG A 61 -13.90 -37.64 7.89
C ARG A 61 -12.61 -36.85 7.80
N LEU A 62 -11.92 -36.78 8.92
CA LEU A 62 -10.64 -36.10 9.08
C LEU A 62 -9.54 -37.14 9.15
N GLU A 63 -8.43 -36.90 8.46
CA GLU A 63 -7.24 -37.77 8.57
C GLU A 63 -6.47 -37.49 9.87
N ASP A 64 -6.50 -36.24 10.33
CA ASP A 64 -5.87 -35.82 11.59
C ASP A 64 -6.89 -35.08 12.49
N PRO A 65 -7.55 -35.78 13.43
CA PRO A 65 -8.58 -35.21 14.30
C PRO A 65 -8.02 -34.29 15.39
N ASP A 66 -6.72 -34.41 15.72
CA ASP A 66 -6.06 -33.55 16.70
C ASP A 66 -5.76 -32.17 16.10
N MET A 67 -5.63 -32.08 14.77
CA MET A 67 -5.35 -30.82 14.06
C MET A 67 -6.62 -30.05 13.67
N LEU A 68 -7.68 -30.75 13.23
CA LEU A 68 -8.89 -30.14 12.68
C LEU A 68 -10.13 -30.91 13.13
N GLN A 69 -11.12 -30.23 13.70
CA GLN A 69 -12.35 -30.81 14.23
C GLN A 69 -13.59 -30.30 13.48
N VAL A 70 -14.56 -31.20 13.27
CA VAL A 70 -15.87 -30.84 12.71
C VAL A 70 -16.81 -30.52 13.87
N VAL A 71 -17.17 -29.25 14.02
CA VAL A 71 -18.07 -28.80 15.11
C VAL A 71 -19.52 -29.16 14.80
N ASN A 72 -19.96 -28.85 13.58
CA ASN A 72 -21.28 -29.26 13.13
C ASN A 72 -21.38 -29.31 11.60
N VAL A 73 -22.34 -30.08 11.13
CA VAL A 73 -22.77 -30.10 9.74
C VAL A 73 -24.25 -29.80 9.73
N THR A 74 -24.62 -28.63 9.22
CA THR A 74 -26.02 -28.17 9.19
C THR A 74 -26.49 -27.96 7.75
N ARG A 75 -27.78 -28.17 7.50
CA ARG A 75 -28.38 -27.87 6.20
C ARG A 75 -28.77 -26.40 6.16
N ALA A 76 -28.44 -25.69 5.09
CA ALA A 76 -28.81 -24.28 4.95
C ALA A 76 -30.33 -24.15 4.76
N THR A 77 -30.95 -23.20 5.47
CA THR A 77 -32.40 -22.98 5.51
C THR A 77 -33.00 -22.47 4.20
N SER A 78 -32.19 -21.90 3.28
CA SER A 78 -32.70 -21.27 2.04
C SER A 78 -32.67 -22.14 0.77
N GLY A 79 -32.45 -23.44 0.89
CA GLY A 79 -32.49 -24.36 -0.25
C GLY A 79 -32.07 -25.78 0.13
N ALA A 80 -32.88 -26.78 -0.24
CA ALA A 80 -32.71 -28.20 0.11
C ALA A 80 -31.42 -28.87 -0.42
N THR A 81 -30.50 -28.09 -0.97
CA THR A 81 -29.30 -28.51 -1.69
C THR A 81 -27.99 -28.05 -1.04
N ASN A 82 -28.02 -27.17 -0.02
CA ASN A 82 -26.79 -26.58 0.52
C ASN A 82 -26.51 -27.08 1.94
N PHE A 83 -25.26 -27.48 2.19
CA PHE A 83 -24.74 -27.89 3.48
C PHE A 83 -23.69 -26.90 3.97
N ILE A 84 -23.71 -26.63 5.27
CA ILE A 84 -22.80 -25.76 6.00
C ILE A 84 -21.99 -26.66 6.91
N ILE A 85 -20.68 -26.74 6.68
CA ILE A 85 -19.75 -27.47 7.53
C ILE A 85 -19.00 -26.43 8.34
N LYS A 86 -19.12 -26.50 9.67
CA LYS A 86 -18.29 -25.71 10.57
C LYS A 86 -17.09 -26.53 11.03
N LEU A 87 -15.92 -26.01 10.75
CA LEU A 87 -14.64 -26.62 11.09
C LEU A 87 -13.92 -25.72 12.08
N VAL A 88 -13.36 -26.31 13.13
CA VAL A 88 -12.49 -25.65 14.10
C VAL A 88 -11.10 -26.24 13.97
N ALA A 89 -10.10 -25.38 13.83
CA ALA A 89 -8.72 -25.81 13.69
C ALA A 89 -7.97 -25.61 15.00
N GLU A 90 -7.40 -26.69 15.53
CA GLU A 90 -6.71 -26.73 16.81
C GLU A 90 -5.19 -26.60 16.66
N GLU A 91 -4.59 -27.07 15.56
CA GLU A 91 -3.14 -26.97 15.32
C GLU A 91 -2.76 -26.42 13.93
N GLU A 92 -1.53 -25.87 13.81
CA GLU A 92 -0.94 -25.41 12.54
C GLU A 92 -0.46 -26.62 11.73
N GLY A 93 -0.83 -26.71 10.46
CA GLY A 93 -0.41 -27.85 9.65
C GLY A 93 -1.14 -27.96 8.31
N GLU A 94 -0.90 -29.08 7.64
CA GLU A 94 -1.62 -29.48 6.44
C GLU A 94 -2.22 -30.87 6.69
N THR A 95 -3.54 -30.98 6.58
CA THR A 95 -4.27 -32.23 6.77
C THR A 95 -5.23 -32.46 5.62
N ASN A 96 -5.59 -33.71 5.35
CA ASN A 96 -6.63 -33.99 4.36
C ASN A 96 -7.97 -34.22 5.04
N LEU A 97 -9.02 -33.74 4.40
CA LEU A 97 -10.39 -34.11 4.73
C LEU A 97 -11.06 -34.86 3.59
N THR A 98 -11.96 -35.75 3.98
CA THR A 98 -12.81 -36.52 3.07
C THR A 98 -14.26 -36.16 3.35
N ILE A 99 -14.98 -35.73 2.32
CA ILE A 99 -16.39 -35.35 2.41
C ILE A 99 -17.23 -36.42 1.74
N GLN A 100 -18.18 -36.99 2.46
CA GLN A 100 -19.09 -38.03 2.00
C GLN A 100 -20.54 -37.55 2.04
N LEU A 101 -21.25 -37.68 0.93
CA LEU A 101 -22.68 -37.44 0.84
C LEU A 101 -23.43 -38.78 0.96
N TRP A 102 -24.30 -38.88 1.95
CA TRP A 102 -25.11 -40.06 2.24
C TRP A 102 -26.59 -39.77 2.01
N ASP A 103 -27.36 -40.78 1.64
CA ASP A 103 -28.83 -40.76 1.62
C ASP A 103 -29.39 -41.94 2.40
N SER A 104 -30.35 -41.64 3.27
CA SER A 104 -30.99 -42.61 4.15
C SER A 104 -32.29 -43.12 3.52
N GLU A 105 -32.22 -44.28 2.88
CA GLU A 105 -33.40 -45.00 2.36
C GLU A 105 -33.92 -45.97 3.45
N GLY A 106 -34.41 -45.44 4.57
CA GLY A 106 -34.99 -46.25 5.65
C GLY A 106 -33.94 -46.73 6.67
N ARG A 107 -33.72 -48.05 6.79
CA ARG A 107 -32.69 -48.63 7.71
C ARG A 107 -31.32 -48.81 7.05
N GLN A 108 -31.19 -48.52 5.76
CA GLN A 108 -29.94 -48.62 5.01
C GLN A 108 -29.47 -47.23 4.57
N GLU A 109 -28.21 -46.94 4.88
CA GLU A 109 -27.52 -45.72 4.46
C GLU A 109 -26.74 -46.02 3.18
N ARG A 110 -26.94 -45.19 2.15
CA ARG A 110 -26.27 -45.33 0.86
C ARG A 110 -25.34 -44.15 0.62
N LEU A 111 -24.06 -44.45 0.39
CA LEU A 111 -23.08 -43.45 -0.05
C LEU A 111 -23.37 -43.06 -1.51
N ILE A 112 -23.56 -41.77 -1.75
CA ILE A 112 -23.83 -41.21 -3.08
C ILE A 112 -22.54 -40.78 -3.74
N GLU A 113 -21.74 -39.99 -3.03
CA GLU A 113 -20.52 -39.38 -3.54
C GLU A 113 -19.52 -39.16 -2.41
N GLU A 114 -18.24 -39.33 -2.73
CA GLU A 114 -17.12 -39.14 -1.82
C GLU A 114 -16.06 -38.30 -2.51
N ILE A 115 -15.66 -37.19 -1.87
CA ILE A 115 -14.51 -36.38 -2.28
C ILE A 115 -13.38 -36.69 -1.30
N LYS A 116 -12.33 -37.34 -1.78
CA LYS A 116 -11.12 -37.66 -1.01
C LYS A 116 -10.04 -36.59 -1.20
N ASN A 117 -9.10 -36.54 -0.26
CA ASN A 117 -7.87 -35.75 -0.36
C ASN A 117 -8.10 -34.24 -0.56
N VAL A 118 -9.12 -33.68 0.09
CA VAL A 118 -9.24 -32.22 0.15
C VAL A 118 -8.20 -31.73 1.14
N ARG A 119 -7.07 -31.21 0.64
CA ARG A 119 -6.04 -30.64 1.51
C ARG A 119 -6.62 -29.44 2.23
N VAL A 120 -6.38 -29.34 3.51
CA VAL A 120 -6.67 -28.17 4.33
C VAL A 120 -5.36 -27.71 4.92
N LYS A 121 -4.96 -26.51 4.51
CA LYS A 121 -3.83 -25.84 5.09
C LYS A 121 -4.35 -24.89 6.17
N VAL A 122 -4.15 -25.29 7.42
CA VAL A 122 -4.48 -24.45 8.57
C VAL A 122 -3.25 -23.64 8.91
N LEU A 123 -3.31 -22.35 8.61
CA LEU A 123 -2.39 -21.37 9.14
C LEU A 123 -3.04 -20.78 10.38
N LYS A 124 -2.87 -21.44 11.54
CA LYS A 124 -3.22 -20.83 12.83
C LYS A 124 -2.40 -19.55 12.89
N GLN A 125 -3.06 -18.40 12.99
CA GLN A 125 -2.34 -17.17 13.29
C GLN A 125 -1.76 -17.33 14.69
N ARG A 126 -0.48 -17.70 14.76
CA ARG A 126 0.24 -17.80 16.02
C ARG A 126 0.08 -16.46 16.76
N PRO A 127 -0.49 -16.41 17.98
CA PRO A 127 -0.70 -15.15 18.72
C PRO A 127 0.60 -14.44 19.12
N GLY A 128 1.75 -14.98 18.72
CA GLY A 128 3.08 -14.39 18.84
C GLY A 128 3.89 -14.40 17.55
N SER A 129 3.26 -14.53 16.37
CA SER A 129 3.98 -14.17 15.14
C SER A 129 4.26 -12.67 15.21
N LEU A 130 5.53 -12.31 15.11
CA LEU A 130 6.04 -10.93 15.18
C LEU A 130 5.43 -9.97 14.12
N PHE A 131 4.51 -10.46 13.28
CA PHE A 131 3.96 -9.84 12.07
C PHE A 131 2.53 -9.33 12.19
N GLN A 132 1.96 -9.33 13.38
CA GLN A 132 0.71 -8.61 13.62
C GLN A 132 0.93 -7.58 14.72
N PRO A 133 1.02 -6.27 14.41
CA PRO A 133 0.08 -5.43 15.09
C PRO A 133 -1.27 -5.92 14.58
N SER A 134 -1.94 -6.79 15.33
CA SER A 134 -3.38 -6.61 15.37
C SER A 134 -3.55 -5.19 15.89
N MET A 135 -3.62 -4.22 14.97
CA MET A 135 -4.42 -3.03 15.19
C MET A 135 -5.87 -3.52 15.25
N HIS A 136 -6.19 -4.35 16.25
CA HIS A 136 -7.36 -4.07 17.06
C HIS A 136 -7.08 -2.70 17.67
N MET A 137 -7.26 -1.67 16.83
CA MET A 137 -7.40 -0.34 17.33
C MET A 137 -8.69 -0.42 18.13
N ASP A 138 -8.57 -0.58 19.44
CA ASP A 138 -9.71 -0.57 20.33
C ASP A 138 -10.63 0.56 19.88
N ARG A 139 -11.93 0.31 19.83
CA ARG A 139 -12.90 1.33 19.40
C ARG A 139 -12.66 2.66 20.14
N ASN A 140 -12.20 2.57 21.38
CA ASN A 140 -11.79 3.68 22.24
C ASN A 140 -10.49 4.37 21.77
N ALA A 141 -9.48 3.63 21.35
CA ALA A 141 -8.26 4.17 20.75
C ALA A 141 -8.54 4.84 19.39
N LEU A 142 -9.40 4.25 18.57
CA LEU A 142 -9.84 4.85 17.30
C LEU A 142 -10.60 6.16 17.54
N LEU A 143 -11.51 6.18 18.53
CA LEU A 143 -12.24 7.37 18.97
C LEU A 143 -11.30 8.49 19.47
N LEU A 144 -10.14 8.14 20.05
CA LEU A 144 -9.15 9.11 20.52
C LEU A 144 -8.22 9.60 19.39
N ILE A 145 -7.78 8.72 18.51
CA ILE A 145 -6.77 9.01 17.48
C ILE A 145 -7.39 9.73 16.28
N LEU A 146 -8.61 9.38 15.88
CA LEU A 146 -9.26 9.95 14.70
C LEU A 146 -9.43 11.49 14.78
N PRO A 147 -9.94 12.07 15.89
CA PRO A 147 -10.01 13.53 16.04
C PRO A 147 -8.64 14.18 15.97
N MET A 148 -7.61 13.55 16.56
CA MET A 148 -6.24 14.07 16.53
C MET A 148 -5.67 14.09 15.11
N ILE A 149 -5.94 13.06 14.29
CA ILE A 149 -5.56 13.04 12.87
C ILE A 149 -6.29 14.16 12.11
N LEU A 150 -7.60 14.32 12.31
CA LEU A 150 -8.39 15.36 11.64
C LEU A 150 -7.92 16.77 12.01
N LEU A 151 -7.65 17.02 13.30
CA LEU A 151 -7.08 18.28 13.78
C LEU A 151 -5.71 18.53 13.16
N ASN A 152 -4.85 17.51 13.08
CA ASN A 152 -3.54 17.64 12.44
C ASN A 152 -3.66 17.97 10.94
N LYS A 153 -4.61 17.36 10.22
CA LYS A 153 -4.90 17.70 8.81
C LYS A 153 -5.46 19.11 8.67
N CYS A 154 -6.28 19.56 9.61
CA CYS A 154 -6.76 20.94 9.66
C CYS A 154 -5.61 21.93 9.88
N ALA A 155 -4.72 21.67 10.84
CA ALA A 155 -3.53 22.49 11.07
C ALA A 155 -2.59 22.52 9.86
N PHE A 156 -2.49 21.43 9.10
CA PHE A 156 -1.79 21.43 7.82
C PHE A 156 -2.46 22.39 6.82
N GLY A 157 -3.78 22.37 6.72
CA GLY A 157 -4.56 23.32 5.92
C GLY A 157 -4.31 24.78 6.30
N CYS A 158 -4.17 25.08 7.60
CA CYS A 158 -3.89 26.44 8.08
C CYS A 158 -2.55 27.02 7.60
N LYS A 159 -1.59 26.17 7.23
CA LYS A 159 -0.28 26.61 6.71
C LYS A 159 -0.34 27.09 5.25
N ILE A 160 -1.45 26.82 4.55
CA ILE A 160 -1.60 27.10 3.13
C ILE A 160 -2.20 28.50 2.97
N GLU A 161 -1.47 29.38 2.29
CA GLU A 161 -1.94 30.73 2.00
C GLU A 161 -2.45 30.83 0.56
N LEU A 162 -3.69 31.30 0.39
CA LEU A 162 -4.36 31.37 -0.91
C LEU A 162 -3.61 32.27 -1.92
N GLN A 163 -2.87 33.25 -1.43
CA GLN A 163 -2.07 34.15 -2.26
C GLN A 163 -0.94 33.41 -3.00
N VAL A 164 -0.49 32.26 -2.47
CA VAL A 164 0.58 31.45 -3.05
C VAL A 164 0.12 30.75 -4.33
N PHE A 165 -1.19 30.51 -4.53
CA PHE A 165 -1.70 29.99 -5.80
C PHE A 165 -1.44 30.92 -6.99
N ARG A 166 -1.34 32.23 -6.75
CA ARG A 166 -0.95 33.20 -7.78
C ARG A 166 0.47 32.92 -8.31
N VAL A 167 1.35 32.31 -7.52
CA VAL A 167 2.69 31.89 -7.93
C VAL A 167 2.63 30.71 -8.91
N VAL A 168 1.71 29.75 -8.73
CA VAL A 168 1.49 28.64 -9.70
C VAL A 168 1.17 29.22 -11.06
N TRP A 169 0.23 30.17 -11.11
CA TRP A 169 -0.22 30.74 -12.38
C TRP A 169 0.90 31.48 -13.12
N LYS A 170 1.86 32.04 -12.39
CA LYS A 170 3.02 32.71 -12.99
C LYS A 170 4.13 31.75 -13.39
N ARG A 171 4.27 30.60 -12.73
CA ARG A 171 5.32 29.61 -12.95
C ARG A 171 4.77 28.18 -12.81
N PRO A 172 3.98 27.69 -13.79
CA PRO A 172 3.29 26.40 -13.68
C PRO A 172 4.22 25.22 -13.94
N LEU A 173 5.31 25.42 -14.69
CA LEU A 173 6.19 24.34 -15.15
C LEU A 173 6.69 23.41 -14.02
N PRO A 174 7.22 23.92 -12.88
CA PRO A 174 7.64 23.04 -11.78
C PRO A 174 6.49 22.19 -11.22
N VAL A 175 5.28 22.77 -11.09
CA VAL A 175 4.10 22.07 -10.58
C VAL A 175 3.66 20.96 -11.54
N ILE A 176 3.68 21.23 -12.85
CA ILE A 176 3.37 20.24 -13.88
C ILE A 176 4.38 19.09 -13.85
N LEU A 177 5.68 19.37 -13.69
CA LEU A 177 6.70 18.33 -13.59
C LEU A 177 6.46 17.41 -12.39
N VAL A 178 6.16 17.98 -11.21
CA VAL A 178 5.83 17.16 -10.02
C VAL A 178 4.58 16.33 -10.24
N ALA A 179 3.50 16.92 -10.78
CA ALA A 179 2.27 16.21 -11.05
C ALA A 179 2.47 15.06 -12.08
N ALA A 180 3.25 15.30 -13.14
CA ALA A 180 3.60 14.29 -14.12
C ALA A 180 4.39 13.14 -13.48
N THR A 181 5.38 13.48 -12.64
CA THR A 181 6.18 12.47 -11.96
C THR A 181 5.35 11.65 -10.98
N GLN A 182 4.56 12.28 -10.11
CA GLN A 182 3.80 11.60 -9.05
C GLN A 182 2.64 10.75 -9.57
N PHE A 183 1.93 11.19 -10.61
CA PHE A 183 0.70 10.52 -11.04
C PHE A 183 0.84 9.70 -12.31
N PHE A 184 1.95 9.82 -13.05
CA PHE A 184 2.21 9.02 -14.25
C PHE A 184 3.50 8.21 -14.16
N LEU A 185 4.66 8.85 -13.98
CA LEU A 185 5.95 8.13 -14.00
C LEU A 185 6.08 7.20 -12.80
N MET A 186 5.83 7.69 -11.59
CA MET A 186 6.02 6.92 -10.37
C MET A 186 5.09 5.70 -10.28
N PRO A 187 3.77 5.80 -10.55
CA PRO A 187 2.89 4.64 -10.58
C PRO A 187 3.31 3.61 -11.63
N PHE A 188 3.73 4.08 -12.81
CA PHE A 188 4.19 3.21 -13.89
C PHE A 188 5.47 2.47 -13.52
N CYS A 189 6.46 3.17 -12.98
CA CYS A 189 7.69 2.58 -12.49
C CYS A 189 7.44 1.63 -11.31
N GLY A 190 6.58 2.01 -10.36
CA GLY A 190 6.18 1.15 -9.26
C GLY A 190 5.57 -0.16 -9.76
N TYR A 191 4.64 -0.08 -10.73
CA TYR A 191 4.08 -1.27 -11.37
C TYR A 191 5.16 -2.12 -12.03
N LEU A 192 6.00 -1.56 -12.90
CA LEU A 192 7.05 -2.30 -13.59
C LEU A 192 8.01 -3.00 -12.61
N LEU A 193 8.44 -2.30 -11.55
CA LEU A 193 9.33 -2.87 -10.54
C LEU A 193 8.68 -4.04 -9.81
N THR A 194 7.39 -3.94 -9.49
CA THR A 194 6.67 -5.04 -8.84
C THR A 194 6.52 -6.26 -9.74
N GLN A 195 6.40 -6.06 -11.06
CA GLN A 195 6.35 -7.15 -12.03
C GLN A 195 7.72 -7.81 -12.21
N VAL A 196 8.78 -7.01 -12.35
CA VAL A 196 10.15 -7.51 -12.54
C VAL A 196 10.60 -8.37 -11.36
N LEU A 197 10.18 -8.02 -10.14
CA LEU A 197 10.53 -8.77 -8.94
C LEU A 197 9.47 -9.81 -8.53
N ALA A 198 8.44 -10.02 -9.35
CA ALA A 198 7.38 -11.01 -9.12
C ALA A 198 6.79 -10.94 -7.69
N LEU A 199 6.52 -9.72 -7.20
CA LEU A 199 5.99 -9.52 -5.86
C LEU A 199 4.58 -10.09 -5.70
N PRO A 200 4.23 -10.63 -4.51
CA PRO A 200 2.86 -11.01 -4.20
C PRO A 200 1.86 -9.88 -4.42
N GLU A 201 0.67 -10.21 -4.88
CA GLU A 201 -0.41 -9.28 -5.27
C GLU A 201 -0.65 -8.14 -4.27
N ALA A 202 -0.76 -8.46 -2.98
CA ALA A 202 -1.01 -7.47 -1.93
C ALA A 202 0.16 -6.48 -1.77
N LEU A 203 1.40 -6.96 -1.83
CA LEU A 203 2.60 -6.11 -1.74
C LEU A 203 2.77 -5.26 -2.99
N ALA A 204 2.55 -5.84 -4.17
CA ALA A 204 2.58 -5.13 -5.43
C ALA A 204 1.56 -3.97 -5.43
N PHE A 205 0.33 -4.24 -5.00
CA PHE A 205 -0.69 -3.20 -4.84
C PHE A 205 -0.27 -2.13 -3.83
N GLY A 206 0.30 -2.52 -2.68
CA GLY A 206 0.80 -1.58 -1.68
C GLY A 206 1.88 -0.62 -2.22
N PHE A 207 2.83 -1.13 -3.00
CA PHE A 207 3.88 -0.32 -3.63
C PHE A 207 3.32 0.61 -4.70
N VAL A 208 2.46 0.10 -5.58
CA VAL A 208 1.80 0.93 -6.60
C VAL A 208 0.98 2.04 -5.96
N MET A 209 0.17 1.73 -4.94
CA MET A 209 -0.61 2.74 -4.22
C MET A 209 0.28 3.80 -3.58
N THR A 210 1.41 3.39 -3.00
CA THR A 210 2.40 4.33 -2.46
C THR A 210 2.95 5.25 -3.55
N CYS A 211 3.26 4.71 -4.74
CA CYS A 211 3.75 5.47 -5.88
C CYS A 211 2.70 6.42 -6.49
N THR A 212 1.41 6.22 -6.21
CA THR A 212 0.32 7.13 -6.64
C THR A 212 0.06 8.27 -5.67
N CYS A 213 0.72 8.29 -4.52
CA CYS A 213 0.49 9.32 -3.52
C CYS A 213 1.01 10.69 -3.98
N PRO A 214 0.33 11.78 -3.57
CA PRO A 214 0.90 13.12 -3.66
C PRO A 214 2.12 13.27 -2.75
N GLY A 215 2.77 14.43 -2.84
CA GLY A 215 3.89 14.81 -1.97
C GLY A 215 3.53 14.69 -0.47
N GLY A 216 4.49 14.25 0.33
CA GLY A 216 4.38 14.07 1.76
C GLY A 216 4.60 15.37 2.54
N GLY A 217 3.90 15.52 3.67
CA GLY A 217 3.97 16.73 4.50
C GLY A 217 5.34 17.02 5.15
N GLY A 218 6.36 16.19 4.96
CA GLY A 218 7.74 16.44 5.39
C GLY A 218 8.63 17.08 4.31
N GLY A 219 8.20 17.07 3.04
CA GLY A 219 9.02 17.52 1.90
C GLY A 219 9.48 18.98 2.03
N TYR A 220 8.60 19.88 2.45
CA TYR A 220 8.93 21.30 2.64
C TYR A 220 10.03 21.54 3.70
N LEU A 221 10.13 20.68 4.72
CA LEU A 221 11.19 20.80 5.74
C LEU A 221 12.54 20.42 5.14
N PHE A 222 12.60 19.34 4.36
CA PHE A 222 13.82 18.98 3.63
C PHE A 222 14.16 20.02 2.56
N ALA A 223 13.17 20.60 1.90
CA ALA A 223 13.40 21.73 0.98
C ALA A 223 14.03 22.92 1.72
N LEU A 224 13.54 23.27 2.91
CA LEU A 224 14.17 24.30 3.76
C LEU A 224 15.62 23.93 4.11
N LEU A 225 15.86 22.71 4.60
CA LEU A 225 17.18 22.27 5.07
C LEU A 225 18.21 22.11 3.94
N LEU A 226 17.76 21.84 2.72
CA LEU A 226 18.58 21.69 1.51
C LEU A 226 18.66 22.98 0.67
N GLU A 227 18.19 24.12 1.19
CA GLU A 227 18.19 25.41 0.50
C GLU A 227 17.44 25.37 -0.84
N GLY A 228 16.28 24.71 -0.83
CA GLY A 228 15.28 24.74 -1.89
C GLY A 228 14.27 25.88 -1.72
N ASP A 229 13.34 25.97 -2.67
CA ASP A 229 12.20 26.89 -2.60
C ASP A 229 11.06 26.27 -1.77
N ILE A 230 10.87 26.79 -0.56
CA ILE A 230 9.89 26.30 0.43
C ILE A 230 8.46 26.67 0.01
N THR A 231 8.27 27.88 -0.50
CA THR A 231 6.98 28.38 -0.96
C THR A 231 6.48 27.49 -2.10
N LEU A 232 7.38 27.14 -3.02
CA LEU A 232 7.07 26.24 -4.12
C LEU A 232 6.81 24.79 -3.63
N ALA A 233 7.54 24.31 -2.61
CA ALA A 233 7.31 22.99 -2.04
C ALA A 233 5.88 22.85 -1.49
N ILE A 234 5.47 23.77 -0.61
CA ILE A 234 4.12 23.80 -0.01
C ILE A 234 3.05 23.83 -1.10
N LEU A 235 3.29 24.60 -2.17
CA LEU A 235 2.38 24.76 -3.29
C LEU A 235 2.25 23.48 -4.13
N MET A 236 3.37 22.81 -4.41
CA MET A 236 3.38 21.51 -5.09
C MET A 236 2.68 20.44 -4.27
N THR A 237 2.93 20.38 -2.95
CA THR A 237 2.23 19.43 -2.06
C THR A 237 0.72 19.69 -2.06
N CYS A 238 0.31 20.97 -1.98
CA CYS A 238 -1.11 21.33 -1.97
C CYS A 238 -1.81 20.97 -3.29
N THR A 239 -1.23 21.39 -4.41
CA THR A 239 -1.77 21.12 -5.75
C THR A 239 -1.83 19.63 -6.07
N SER A 240 -0.77 18.87 -5.74
CA SER A 240 -0.78 17.42 -5.89
C SER A 240 -1.80 16.75 -4.97
N THR A 241 -2.00 17.22 -3.74
CA THR A 241 -3.02 16.67 -2.83
C THR A 241 -4.43 16.86 -3.39
N VAL A 242 -4.72 18.00 -4.02
CA VAL A 242 -6.00 18.22 -4.71
C VAL A 242 -6.12 17.31 -5.93
N LEU A 243 -5.05 17.20 -6.73
CA LEU A 243 -5.04 16.34 -7.92
C LEU A 243 -5.18 14.84 -7.57
N ALA A 244 -4.68 14.42 -6.40
CA ALA A 244 -4.80 13.06 -5.90
C ALA A 244 -6.26 12.60 -5.73
N LEU A 245 -7.21 13.53 -5.53
CA LEU A 245 -8.65 13.24 -5.47
C LEU A 245 -9.22 12.64 -6.77
N VAL A 246 -8.51 12.77 -7.88
CA VAL A 246 -8.94 12.18 -9.15
C VAL A 246 -7.93 11.13 -9.59
N MET A 247 -6.64 11.44 -9.45
CA MET A 247 -5.58 10.58 -9.96
C MET A 247 -5.37 9.31 -9.14
N MET A 248 -5.51 9.33 -7.81
CA MET A 248 -5.28 8.13 -7.00
C MET A 248 -6.31 7.02 -7.29
N PRO A 249 -7.63 7.28 -7.32
CA PRO A 249 -8.61 6.25 -7.69
C PRO A 249 -8.49 5.81 -9.14
N ALA A 250 -8.20 6.75 -10.06
CA ALA A 250 -8.00 6.42 -11.46
C ALA A 250 -6.82 5.45 -11.64
N ASN A 251 -5.68 5.75 -11.01
CA ASN A 251 -4.52 4.87 -10.99
C ASN A 251 -4.81 3.56 -10.25
N SER A 252 -5.50 3.61 -9.11
CA SER A 252 -5.85 2.43 -8.35
C SER A 252 -6.72 1.46 -9.17
N TYR A 253 -7.73 1.98 -9.89
CA TYR A 253 -8.56 1.21 -10.80
C TYR A 253 -7.75 0.62 -11.96
N LEU A 254 -6.91 1.44 -12.60
CA LEU A 254 -6.08 1.03 -13.73
C LEU A 254 -5.11 -0.09 -13.33
N TYR A 255 -4.29 0.14 -12.32
CA TYR A 255 -3.28 -0.83 -11.91
C TYR A 255 -3.86 -2.05 -11.21
N SER A 256 -4.99 -1.93 -10.51
CA SER A 256 -5.71 -3.11 -10.01
C SER A 256 -6.12 -4.05 -11.14
N ARG A 257 -6.64 -3.51 -12.25
CA ARG A 257 -7.00 -4.31 -13.42
C ARG A 257 -5.77 -4.93 -14.07
N ILE A 258 -4.71 -4.16 -14.27
CA ILE A 258 -3.47 -4.62 -14.92
C ILE A 258 -2.78 -5.70 -14.09
N LEU A 259 -2.83 -5.62 -12.75
CA LEU A 259 -2.28 -6.62 -11.84
C LEU A 259 -3.12 -7.92 -11.76
N GLY A 260 -4.21 -8.05 -12.52
CA GLY A 260 -5.07 -9.24 -12.48
C GLY A 260 -5.98 -9.34 -11.25
N LEU A 261 -5.99 -8.29 -10.40
CA LEU A 261 -6.72 -8.26 -9.14
C LEU A 261 -8.25 -8.22 -9.28
N SER A 262 -8.77 -8.09 -10.50
CA SER A 262 -10.20 -7.90 -10.78
C SER A 262 -11.09 -9.08 -10.35
N GLY A 263 -10.52 -10.27 -10.13
CA GLY A 263 -11.25 -11.47 -9.68
C GLY A 263 -11.06 -11.85 -8.21
N THR A 264 -9.91 -11.50 -7.60
CA THR A 264 -9.50 -11.92 -6.24
C THR A 264 -9.46 -10.77 -5.23
N PHE A 265 -9.32 -9.52 -5.70
CA PHE A 265 -9.07 -8.33 -4.90
C PHE A 265 -9.95 -7.19 -5.41
N HIS A 266 -11.21 -7.15 -4.97
CA HIS A 266 -12.12 -6.07 -5.38
C HIS A 266 -11.70 -4.76 -4.71
N VAL A 267 -10.84 -3.98 -5.38
CA VAL A 267 -10.39 -2.68 -4.89
C VAL A 267 -11.59 -1.72 -4.91
N PRO A 268 -12.09 -1.28 -3.75
CA PRO A 268 -13.29 -0.46 -3.71
C PRO A 268 -12.91 1.00 -3.97
N VAL A 269 -12.86 1.36 -5.25
CA VAL A 269 -12.57 2.73 -5.73
C VAL A 269 -13.45 3.77 -5.03
N SER A 270 -14.71 3.42 -4.74
CA SER A 270 -15.65 4.25 -3.96
C SER A 270 -15.18 4.52 -2.53
N LYS A 271 -14.59 3.53 -1.85
CA LYS A 271 -14.01 3.72 -0.50
C LYS A 271 -12.73 4.55 -0.55
N ILE A 272 -11.88 4.35 -1.57
CA ILE A 272 -10.69 5.20 -1.77
C ILE A 272 -11.12 6.66 -1.93
N MET A 273 -12.16 6.91 -2.73
CA MET A 273 -12.76 8.23 -2.87
C MET A 273 -13.35 8.80 -1.59
N SER A 274 -14.11 7.99 -0.86
CA SER A 274 -14.65 8.41 0.43
C SER A 274 -13.55 8.76 1.43
N THR A 275 -12.48 7.98 1.50
CA THR A 275 -11.34 8.21 2.40
C THR A 275 -10.58 9.48 2.03
N LEU A 276 -10.33 9.70 0.74
CA LEU A 276 -9.68 10.90 0.25
C LEU A 276 -10.52 12.15 0.54
N LEU A 277 -11.84 12.09 0.31
CA LEU A 277 -12.75 13.18 0.63
C LEU A 277 -12.79 13.45 2.15
N PHE A 278 -12.82 12.40 2.96
CA PHE A 278 -12.77 12.49 4.41
C PHE A 278 -11.50 13.21 4.92
N ILE A 279 -10.35 12.97 4.30
CA ILE A 279 -9.08 13.66 4.63
C ILE A 279 -9.04 15.09 4.08
N LEU A 280 -9.71 15.36 2.95
CA LEU A 280 -9.74 16.68 2.33
C LEU A 280 -10.56 17.68 3.14
N VAL A 281 -11.71 17.26 3.69
CA VAL A 281 -12.61 18.11 4.48
C VAL A 281 -11.89 18.93 5.57
N PRO A 282 -11.10 18.33 6.49
CA PRO A 282 -10.39 19.10 7.49
C PRO A 282 -9.31 20.01 6.90
N ILE A 283 -8.64 19.61 5.81
CA ILE A 283 -7.62 20.45 5.14
C ILE A 283 -8.29 21.71 4.57
N SER A 284 -9.42 21.55 3.86
CA SER A 284 -10.21 22.66 3.33
C SER A 284 -10.70 23.59 4.44
N ALA A 285 -11.16 23.03 5.57
CA ALA A 285 -11.54 23.83 6.74
C ALA A 285 -10.36 24.66 7.27
N GLY A 286 -9.16 24.08 7.36
CA GLY A 286 -7.94 24.79 7.77
C GLY A 286 -7.58 25.96 6.84
N ILE A 287 -7.70 25.76 5.52
CA ILE A 287 -7.46 26.81 4.51
C ILE A 287 -8.47 27.96 4.71
N VAL A 288 -9.76 27.64 4.90
CA VAL A 288 -10.81 28.64 5.12
C VAL A 288 -10.56 29.42 6.43
N ILE A 289 -10.17 28.74 7.50
CA ILE A 289 -9.83 29.37 8.78
C ILE A 289 -8.65 30.33 8.60
N LYS A 290 -7.58 29.91 7.91
CA LYS A 290 -6.43 30.77 7.59
C LYS A 290 -6.82 32.01 6.81
N HIS A 291 -7.71 31.86 5.83
CA HIS A 291 -8.14 32.96 4.98
C HIS A 291 -9.05 33.96 5.70
N ARG A 292 -9.97 33.48 6.53
CA ARG A 292 -10.96 34.32 7.21
C ARG A 292 -10.45 34.91 8.50
N ILE A 293 -9.68 34.15 9.29
CA ILE A 293 -9.26 34.54 10.65
C ILE A 293 -7.80 34.09 10.89
N PRO A 294 -6.80 34.78 10.29
CA PRO A 294 -5.40 34.36 10.33
C PRO A 294 -4.82 34.28 11.76
N GLU A 295 -5.31 35.11 12.69
CA GLU A 295 -4.93 35.08 14.10
C GLU A 295 -5.34 33.76 14.79
N LYS A 296 -6.55 33.26 14.53
CA LYS A 296 -6.99 31.97 15.06
C LYS A 296 -6.22 30.81 14.42
N ALA A 297 -5.91 30.93 13.13
CA ALA A 297 -5.11 29.94 12.44
C ALA A 297 -3.70 29.82 13.03
N SER A 298 -3.04 30.93 13.37
CA SER A 298 -1.69 30.91 13.97
C SER A 298 -1.70 30.32 15.38
N ILE A 299 -2.72 30.60 16.18
CA ILE A 299 -2.92 29.98 17.51
C ILE A 299 -3.13 28.48 17.36
N LEU A 300 -4.01 28.06 16.44
CA LEU A 300 -4.30 26.65 16.17
C LEU A 300 -3.05 25.90 15.71
N GLU A 301 -2.28 26.47 14.78
CA GLU A 301 -1.00 25.93 14.34
C GLU A 301 -0.01 25.78 15.49
N ARG A 302 0.04 26.74 16.42
CA ARG A 302 0.96 26.72 17.58
C ARG A 302 0.59 25.63 18.59
N ILE A 303 -0.70 25.45 18.86
CA ILE A 303 -1.21 24.41 19.78
C ILE A 303 -1.05 23.02 19.17
N ILE A 304 -1.34 22.87 17.88
CA ILE A 304 -1.30 21.56 17.22
C ILE A 304 0.13 21.13 16.90
N ARG A 305 1.08 22.04 16.70
CA ARG A 305 2.49 21.70 16.40
C ARG A 305 3.11 20.63 17.33
N PRO A 306 3.05 20.73 18.68
CA PRO A 306 3.59 19.69 19.56
C PRO A 306 2.82 18.36 19.40
N LEU A 307 1.50 18.41 19.24
CA LEU A 307 0.68 17.22 19.00
C LEU A 307 1.05 16.53 17.68
N SER A 308 1.21 17.30 16.60
CA SER A 308 1.68 16.80 15.30
C SER A 308 3.04 16.12 15.43
N PHE A 309 3.95 16.70 16.21
CA PHE A 309 5.27 16.14 16.44
C PHE A 309 5.21 14.82 17.21
N ILE A 310 4.36 14.73 18.25
CA ILE A 310 4.13 13.49 18.99
C ILE A 310 3.52 12.41 18.07
N LEU A 311 2.45 12.73 17.34
CA LEU A 311 1.81 11.79 16.40
C LEU A 311 2.79 11.31 15.32
N MET A 312 3.61 12.21 14.78
CA MET A 312 4.63 11.86 13.79
C MET A 312 5.71 10.96 14.40
N SER A 313 6.17 11.26 15.63
CA SER A 313 7.16 10.45 16.35
C SER A 313 6.64 9.04 16.65
N VAL A 314 5.38 8.93 17.10
CA VAL A 314 4.71 7.64 17.31
C VAL A 314 4.56 6.88 15.98
N GLY A 315 4.17 7.56 14.90
CA GLY A 315 4.09 6.97 13.56
C GLY A 315 5.44 6.46 13.05
N ILE A 316 6.52 7.22 13.24
CA ILE A 316 7.89 6.82 12.89
C ILE A 316 8.34 5.63 13.76
N TYR A 317 8.07 5.64 15.07
CA TYR A 317 8.38 4.52 15.94
C TYR A 317 7.68 3.24 15.50
N LEU A 318 6.38 3.32 15.21
CA LEU A 318 5.60 2.18 14.74
C LEU A 318 6.14 1.68 13.39
N MET A 319 6.46 2.59 12.47
CA MET A 319 7.06 2.29 11.18
C MET A 319 8.42 1.59 11.33
N PHE A 320 9.28 2.06 12.23
CA PHE A 320 10.57 1.41 12.48
C PHE A 320 10.39 0.00 13.05
N ARG A 321 9.44 -0.19 13.96
CA ARG A 321 9.09 -1.51 14.51
C ARG A 321 8.58 -2.46 13.43
N MET A 322 7.69 -2.00 12.56
CA MET A 322 7.15 -2.81 11.47
C MET A 322 8.19 -3.06 10.38
N GLY A 323 8.99 -2.06 10.02
CA GLY A 323 10.09 -2.19 9.06
C GLY A 323 11.14 -3.20 9.52
N LEU A 324 11.51 -3.20 10.81
CA LEU A 324 12.41 -4.20 11.40
C LEU A 324 11.86 -5.62 11.33
N VAL A 325 10.55 -5.76 11.48
CA VAL A 325 9.86 -7.03 11.35
C VAL A 325 9.96 -7.52 9.90
N PHE A 326 9.68 -6.68 8.91
CA PHE A 326 9.85 -7.02 7.48
C PHE A 326 11.31 -7.29 7.06
N LEU A 327 12.28 -6.57 7.64
CA LEU A 327 13.70 -6.82 7.42
C LEU A 327 14.17 -8.19 7.92
N ARG A 328 13.45 -8.77 8.88
CA ARG A 328 13.72 -10.12 9.40
C ARG A 328 13.01 -11.22 8.62
N THR A 329 12.10 -10.89 7.71
CA THR A 329 11.35 -11.89 6.91
C THR A 329 12.09 -12.33 5.65
N ASP A 330 13.38 -11.99 5.48
CA ASP A 330 14.18 -12.34 4.30
C ASP A 330 13.50 -12.00 2.95
N SER A 331 12.81 -10.86 2.86
CA SER A 331 12.25 -10.35 1.59
C SER A 331 13.11 -9.20 1.03
N PRO A 332 14.28 -9.47 0.42
CA PRO A 332 15.18 -8.44 -0.10
C PRO A 332 14.51 -7.57 -1.17
N GLU A 333 13.51 -8.09 -1.88
CA GLU A 333 12.76 -7.38 -2.92
C GLU A 333 11.98 -6.20 -2.33
N VAL A 334 11.37 -6.37 -1.16
CA VAL A 334 10.59 -5.32 -0.47
C VAL A 334 11.52 -4.19 -0.01
N LEU A 335 12.68 -4.54 0.55
CA LEU A 335 13.68 -3.55 0.94
C LEU A 335 14.26 -2.82 -0.27
N LEU A 336 14.57 -3.57 -1.34
CA LEU A 336 15.08 -3.02 -2.58
C LEU A 336 14.10 -2.00 -3.17
N LEU A 337 12.80 -2.32 -3.23
CA LEU A 337 11.79 -1.34 -3.67
C LEU A 337 11.63 -0.19 -2.70
N GLY A 338 11.72 -0.46 -1.40
CA GLY A 338 11.71 0.56 -0.36
C GLY A 338 12.72 1.67 -0.63
N VAL A 339 13.94 1.30 -1.01
CA VAL A 339 15.03 2.23 -1.38
C VAL A 339 14.87 2.78 -2.80
N LEU A 340 14.44 1.93 -3.74
CA LEU A 340 14.41 2.33 -5.15
C LEU A 340 13.29 3.34 -5.44
N VAL A 341 12.13 3.22 -4.80
CA VAL A 341 10.98 4.10 -5.05
C VAL A 341 11.31 5.57 -4.72
N PRO A 342 11.77 5.94 -3.50
CA PRO A 342 12.12 7.33 -3.20
C PRO A 342 13.29 7.83 -4.05
N ALA A 343 14.31 7.00 -4.28
CA ALA A 343 15.47 7.34 -5.12
C ALA A 343 15.07 7.65 -6.57
N LEU A 344 14.18 6.85 -7.16
CA LEU A 344 13.63 7.10 -8.50
C LEU A 344 12.79 8.37 -8.53
N GLY A 345 12.00 8.65 -7.49
CA GLY A 345 11.22 9.89 -7.42
C GLY A 345 12.10 11.13 -7.35
N LEU A 346 13.18 11.07 -6.57
CA LEU A 346 14.19 12.13 -6.55
C LEU A 346 14.82 12.33 -7.93
N LEU A 347 15.19 11.23 -8.59
CA LEU A 347 15.82 11.25 -9.92
C LEU A 347 14.87 11.82 -10.99
N PHE A 348 13.64 11.31 -11.06
CA PHE A 348 12.61 11.72 -12.00
C PHE A 348 12.06 13.12 -11.69
N GLY A 349 12.20 13.64 -10.47
CA GLY A 349 11.96 15.05 -10.21
C GLY A 349 13.13 15.93 -10.65
N TYR A 350 14.37 15.55 -10.29
CA TYR A 350 15.55 16.38 -10.52
C TYR A 350 15.93 16.48 -12.00
N CYS A 351 15.95 15.36 -12.73
CA CYS A 351 16.42 15.32 -14.12
C CYS A 351 15.57 16.19 -15.06
N PRO A 352 14.23 16.04 -15.12
CA PRO A 352 13.39 16.89 -15.95
C PRO A 352 13.46 18.37 -15.56
N ALA A 353 13.51 18.69 -14.26
CA ALA A 353 13.68 20.06 -13.78
C ALA A 353 14.99 20.69 -14.27
N LYS A 354 16.08 19.91 -14.25
CA LYS A 354 17.39 20.33 -14.76
C LYS A 354 17.42 20.46 -16.29
N ILE A 355 16.79 19.55 -17.02
CA ILE A 355 16.63 19.62 -18.48
C ILE A 355 15.87 20.88 -18.87
N CYS A 356 14.81 21.22 -18.13
CA CYS A 356 14.06 22.46 -18.28
C CYS A 356 14.81 23.72 -17.82
N ARG A 357 16.08 23.58 -17.40
CA ARG A 357 16.96 24.66 -16.94
C ARG A 357 16.37 25.50 -15.80
N LEU A 358 15.64 24.84 -14.89
CA LEU A 358 15.10 25.51 -13.70
C LEU A 358 16.24 25.89 -12.74
N PRO A 359 16.04 26.93 -11.90
CA PRO A 359 17.03 27.32 -10.89
C PRO A 359 17.38 26.14 -9.96
N PRO A 360 18.63 26.04 -9.46
CA PRO A 360 19.04 24.91 -8.63
C PRO A 360 18.16 24.67 -7.40
N ALA A 361 17.70 25.73 -6.74
CA ALA A 361 16.77 25.63 -5.61
C ALA A 361 15.43 25.00 -6.01
N VAL A 362 14.90 25.36 -7.19
CA VAL A 362 13.67 24.79 -7.75
C VAL A 362 13.87 23.33 -8.14
N CYS A 363 15.00 22.97 -8.76
CA CYS A 363 15.30 21.58 -9.10
C CYS A 363 15.35 20.68 -7.84
N LYS A 364 15.98 21.16 -6.76
CA LYS A 364 15.98 20.45 -5.47
C LYS A 364 14.56 20.29 -4.93
N THR A 365 13.75 21.35 -4.95
CA THR A 365 12.35 21.28 -4.49
C THR A 365 11.53 20.28 -5.31
N VAL A 366 11.61 20.31 -6.64
CA VAL A 366 10.88 19.37 -7.52
C VAL A 366 11.31 17.93 -7.22
N ALA A 367 12.62 17.69 -7.02
CA ALA A 367 13.14 16.38 -6.66
C ALA A 367 12.58 15.87 -5.33
N ILE A 368 12.63 16.70 -4.28
CA ILE A 368 12.14 16.35 -2.95
C ILE A 368 10.65 16.07 -2.98
N GLU A 369 9.85 16.94 -3.59
CA GLU A 369 8.39 16.74 -3.68
C GLU A 369 8.03 15.52 -4.53
N SER A 370 8.83 15.15 -5.53
CA SER A 370 8.61 13.95 -6.34
C SER A 370 8.99 12.65 -5.64
N GLY A 371 10.04 12.65 -4.80
CA GLY A 371 10.54 11.45 -4.11
C GLY A 371 9.97 11.23 -2.70
N ALA A 372 9.68 12.30 -1.97
CA ALA A 372 9.10 12.22 -0.63
C ALA A 372 7.57 12.10 -0.71
N LEU A 373 7.08 10.93 -1.11
CA LEU A 373 5.66 10.64 -1.25
C LEU A 373 4.94 10.54 0.11
N ASN A 374 3.63 10.75 0.11
CA ASN A 374 2.81 10.63 1.31
C ASN A 374 2.44 9.18 1.65
N SER A 375 3.41 8.39 2.10
CA SER A 375 3.18 6.98 2.41
C SER A 375 2.14 6.73 3.52
N PHE A 376 1.96 7.69 4.45
CA PHE A 376 0.89 7.60 5.46
C PHE A 376 -0.50 7.71 4.84
N LEU A 377 -0.65 8.48 3.75
CA LEU A 377 -1.90 8.53 3.00
C LEU A 377 -2.16 7.21 2.28
N ALA A 378 -1.15 6.60 1.66
CA ALA A 378 -1.28 5.25 1.08
C ALA A 378 -1.71 4.24 2.13
N LEU A 379 -1.04 4.23 3.30
CA LEU A 379 -1.39 3.34 4.41
C LEU A 379 -2.85 3.53 4.86
N ALA A 380 -3.29 4.78 5.06
CA ALA A 380 -4.66 5.06 5.46
C ALA A 380 -5.68 4.59 4.42
N ILE A 381 -5.40 4.78 3.13
CA ILE A 381 -6.26 4.30 2.04
C ILE A 381 -6.32 2.78 2.02
N ILE A 382 -5.17 2.10 2.13
CA ILE A 382 -5.08 0.63 2.15
C ILE A 382 -5.90 0.07 3.32
N GLN A 383 -5.70 0.62 4.52
CA GLN A 383 -6.37 0.17 5.74
C GLN A 383 -7.88 0.45 5.77
N LEU A 384 -8.33 1.55 5.16
CA LEU A 384 -9.75 1.91 5.14
C LEU A 384 -10.51 1.33 3.94
N ALA A 385 -9.83 1.08 2.83
CA ALA A 385 -10.46 0.56 1.62
C ALA A 385 -10.50 -0.97 1.60
N LEU A 386 -9.42 -1.65 2.00
CA LEU A 386 -9.29 -3.10 1.83
C LEU A 386 -9.79 -3.89 3.04
N PRO A 387 -10.14 -5.18 2.87
CA PRO A 387 -10.31 -6.12 3.97
C PRO A 387 -9.04 -6.24 4.82
N GLN A 388 -9.19 -6.42 6.14
CA GLN A 388 -8.09 -6.36 7.10
C GLN A 388 -6.89 -7.27 6.76
N ALA A 389 -7.14 -8.54 6.41
CA ALA A 389 -6.06 -9.46 6.04
C ALA A 389 -5.24 -9.00 4.82
N GLN A 390 -5.91 -8.39 3.84
CA GLN A 390 -5.27 -7.84 2.64
C GLN A 390 -4.56 -6.52 2.93
N ALA A 391 -5.16 -5.69 3.78
CA ALA A 391 -4.59 -4.43 4.21
C ALA A 391 -3.28 -4.64 4.98
N ASP A 392 -3.22 -5.62 5.88
CA ASP A 392 -2.03 -5.93 6.69
C ASP A 392 -0.85 -6.34 5.81
N ALA A 393 -1.09 -7.22 4.83
CA ALA A 393 -0.07 -7.64 3.86
C ALA A 393 0.40 -6.46 2.97
N ALA A 394 -0.54 -5.66 2.44
CA ALA A 394 -0.21 -4.53 1.56
C ALA A 394 0.49 -3.37 2.31
N SER A 395 0.25 -3.23 3.62
CA SER A 395 0.77 -2.12 4.43
C SER A 395 2.28 -2.15 4.62
N ALA A 396 2.92 -3.30 4.42
CA ALA A 396 4.38 -3.43 4.44
C ALA A 396 5.07 -2.45 3.48
N ALA A 397 4.51 -2.27 2.29
CA ALA A 397 5.08 -1.44 1.24
C ALA A 397 5.16 0.05 1.64
N PRO A 398 4.06 0.75 2.01
CA PRO A 398 4.15 2.15 2.42
C PRO A 398 5.02 2.35 3.67
N PHE A 399 5.06 1.41 4.61
CA PHE A 399 5.97 1.49 5.76
C PHE A 399 7.44 1.45 5.34
N THR A 400 7.81 0.49 4.50
CA THR A 400 9.20 0.34 4.02
C THR A 400 9.62 1.55 3.19
N VAL A 401 8.79 2.01 2.25
CA VAL A 401 9.08 3.21 1.44
C VAL A 401 9.27 4.44 2.32
N ALA A 402 8.43 4.62 3.34
CA ALA A 402 8.54 5.78 4.23
C ALA A 402 9.83 5.75 5.08
N LEU A 403 10.21 4.57 5.59
CA LEU A 403 11.44 4.38 6.33
C LEU A 403 12.66 4.70 5.45
N CYS A 404 12.74 4.08 4.28
CA CYS A 404 13.82 4.28 3.32
C CYS A 404 13.88 5.74 2.83
N SER A 405 12.74 6.36 2.51
CA SER A 405 12.67 7.77 2.13
C SER A 405 13.23 8.69 3.22
N GLY A 406 12.89 8.44 4.48
CA GLY A 406 13.43 9.19 5.62
C GLY A 406 14.95 9.04 5.75
N CYS A 407 15.46 7.80 5.64
CA CYS A 407 16.89 7.51 5.66
C CYS A 407 17.64 8.19 4.50
N GLU A 408 17.11 8.11 3.28
CA GLU A 408 17.69 8.74 2.09
C GLU A 408 17.73 10.27 2.21
N MET A 409 16.65 10.89 2.65
CA MET A 409 16.61 12.35 2.85
C MET A 409 17.63 12.80 3.90
N LEU A 410 17.75 12.04 5.00
CA LEU A 410 18.74 12.34 6.04
C LEU A 410 20.17 12.18 5.51
N LEU A 411 20.43 11.12 4.73
CA LEU A 411 21.73 10.90 4.10
C LEU A 411 22.08 12.04 3.13
N ILE A 412 21.15 12.43 2.27
CA ILE A 412 21.32 13.57 1.34
C ILE A 412 21.61 14.86 2.12
N LEU A 413 20.91 15.10 3.22
CA LEU A 413 21.15 16.25 4.08
C LEU A 413 22.54 16.23 4.71
N LEU A 414 22.97 15.09 5.26
CA LEU A 414 24.31 14.95 5.85
C LEU A 414 25.41 15.18 4.81
N LEU A 415 25.27 14.60 3.62
CA LEU A 415 26.21 14.81 2.51
C LEU A 415 26.23 16.28 2.05
N TYR A 416 25.06 16.93 2.01
CA TYR A 416 24.95 18.36 1.68
C TYR A 416 25.69 19.23 2.70
N GLN A 417 25.47 18.98 3.99
CA GLN A 417 26.11 19.72 5.08
C GLN A 417 27.61 19.47 5.12
N ALA A 418 28.06 18.24 4.91
CA ALA A 418 29.49 17.89 4.82
C ALA A 418 30.17 18.64 3.67
N LYS A 419 29.57 18.61 2.47
CA LYS A 419 30.08 19.33 1.29
C LYS A 419 30.13 20.84 1.54
N LYS A 420 29.08 21.42 2.13
CA LYS A 420 29.02 22.84 2.46
C LYS A 420 30.13 23.23 3.45
N ARG A 421 30.33 22.44 4.52
CA ARG A 421 31.43 22.65 5.48
C ARG A 421 32.81 22.55 4.81
N CYS A 422 33.04 21.54 3.96
CA CYS A 422 34.30 21.42 3.23
C CYS A 422 34.58 22.64 2.35
N VAL A 423 33.59 23.13 1.60
CA VAL A 423 33.74 24.32 0.75
C VAL A 423 34.09 25.57 1.57
N LEU A 424 33.47 25.76 2.73
CA LEU A 424 33.77 26.88 3.62
C LEU A 424 35.20 26.81 4.16
N VAL A 425 35.64 25.64 4.63
CA VAL A 425 37.00 25.42 5.15
C VAL A 425 38.06 25.62 4.07
N THR A 426 37.84 25.12 2.85
CA THR A 426 38.75 25.34 1.72
C THR A 426 38.77 26.81 1.29
N GLY A 427 37.63 27.48 1.34
CA GLY A 427 37.50 28.92 1.05
C GLY A 427 38.27 29.80 2.03
N GLU A 428 38.23 29.50 3.33
CA GLU A 428 39.03 30.19 4.35
C GLU A 428 40.53 29.93 4.19
N LYS A 429 40.94 28.67 3.95
CA LYS A 429 42.36 28.36 3.67
C LYS A 429 42.90 29.12 2.45
N ARG A 430 42.08 29.35 1.43
CA ARG A 430 42.47 30.11 0.23
C ARG A 430 42.59 31.62 0.46
N LYS A 431 41.88 32.17 1.45
CA LYS A 431 41.99 33.58 1.86
C LYS A 431 43.24 33.85 2.72
N HIS A 432 43.78 32.83 3.38
CA HIS A 432 44.98 32.94 4.22
C HIS A 432 46.30 32.60 3.50
N LEU A 433 46.28 32.24 2.21
CA LEU A 433 47.51 32.17 1.41
C LEU A 433 47.94 33.59 0.98
N PRO A 434 49.21 34.00 1.17
CA PRO A 434 49.69 35.30 0.70
C PRO A 434 49.58 35.38 -0.83
N ARG A 435 48.94 36.45 -1.34
CA ARG A 435 48.98 36.80 -2.77
C ARG A 435 50.41 37.16 -3.13
N SER A 436 51.14 36.26 -3.79
CA SER A 436 52.42 36.62 -4.41
C SER A 436 52.16 37.61 -5.55
N SER A 437 52.55 38.85 -5.33
CA SER A 437 52.61 39.93 -6.31
C SER A 437 53.63 39.59 -7.41
N ASN A 438 53.16 39.28 -8.62
CA ASN A 438 53.96 39.42 -9.83
C ASN A 438 53.49 40.66 -10.59
N GLN A 439 53.98 41.82 -10.14
CA GLN A 439 54.16 43.01 -10.96
C GLN A 439 55.60 43.47 -10.75
N SER A 440 56.46 43.14 -11.70
CA SER A 440 57.77 43.79 -11.92
C SER A 440 58.00 43.73 -13.43
N THR A 441 57.60 44.81 -14.12
CA THR A 441 58.50 45.79 -14.79
C THR A 441 59.01 45.33 -16.16
N ALA A 442 58.24 45.69 -17.20
CA ALA A 442 58.80 46.01 -18.50
C ALA A 442 59.20 47.50 -18.47
N ALA A 443 60.49 47.79 -18.47
CA ALA A 443 61.03 49.11 -18.82
C ALA A 443 62.48 48.94 -19.29
N CYS A 444 62.68 49.00 -20.61
CA CYS A 444 63.97 49.29 -21.24
C CYS A 444 63.75 50.56 -22.08
N PRO A 445 64.55 51.61 -21.87
CA PRO A 445 64.89 52.54 -22.94
C PRO A 445 66.40 52.56 -23.20
N LEU A 446 66.71 52.79 -24.49
CA LEU A 446 67.99 52.90 -25.20
C LEU A 446 68.64 51.59 -25.67
#